data_AF-A0A1I8C4H3-F1
#
_entry.id   AF-A0A1I8C4H3-F1
#
_cell.length_a   1.000
_cell.length_b   1.000
_cell.length_c   1.000
_cell.angle_alpha   90.00
_cell.angle_beta   90.00
_cell.angle_gamma   90.00
#
_symmetry.space_group_name_H-M   'P 1'
#
loop_
_entity.id
_entity.type
_entity.pdbx_description
1 polymer ?
#
loop_
_entity_poly.entity_id
_entity_poly.type
_entity_poly.pdbx_seq_one_letter_code
_entity_poly.pdbx_strand_id
1 'polypeptide(L)'
;MNTMFIRTLVTKTSKFPIKQTLKGRAQNWKSPVYVAPHVNPLQVGPDYAFQDGTKLHFTSKIEVDRKKDQIELGKTIVKYLAEIKEMEAESVKLNKEKMRLAEEHSQWTPIAKGRDEIY
;
A
#
# COMPACT_ATOMS: atom_id res chain seq x y z
N MET A 1 1.13 44.05 -7.79
CA MET A 1 0.12 42.98 -7.96
C MET A 1 0.74 41.66 -7.53
N ASN A 2 0.20 41.01 -6.50
CA ASN A 2 0.75 39.77 -5.93
C ASN A 2 0.07 38.57 -6.63
N THR A 3 0.70 38.01 -7.66
CA THR A 3 0.14 36.87 -8.40
C THR A 3 0.30 35.59 -7.58
N MET A 4 -0.78 35.14 -6.93
CA MET A 4 -0.79 33.84 -6.26
C MET A 4 -1.00 32.72 -7.29
N PHE A 5 0.01 31.89 -7.50
CA PHE A 5 -0.13 30.66 -8.28
C PHE A 5 -0.78 29.59 -7.41
N ILE A 6 -2.04 29.27 -7.70
CA ILE A 6 -2.76 28.17 -7.05
C ILE A 6 -2.58 26.93 -7.91
N ARG A 7 -1.90 25.92 -7.37
CA ARG A 7 -1.81 24.60 -8.02
C ARG A 7 -2.70 23.60 -7.28
N THR A 8 -3.50 22.87 -8.05
CA THR A 8 -4.25 21.71 -7.61
C THR A 8 -3.39 20.47 -7.80
N LEU A 9 -3.01 19.82 -6.70
CA LEU A 9 -2.25 18.56 -6.74
C LEU A 9 -3.20 17.40 -6.47
N VAL A 10 -3.12 16.37 -7.32
CA VAL A 10 -3.77 15.08 -7.10
C VAL A 10 -2.67 14.11 -6.67
N THR A 11 -2.71 13.66 -5.43
CA THR A 11 -1.78 12.62 -4.96
C THR A 11 -2.42 11.24 -5.17
N LYS A 12 -1.60 10.19 -5.30
CA LYS A 12 -2.10 8.80 -5.43
C LYS A 12 -2.81 8.30 -4.16
N THR A 13 -2.64 8.97 -3.02
CA THR A 13 -3.09 8.51 -1.70
C THR A 13 -4.27 9.30 -1.15
N SER A 14 -4.49 10.55 -1.55
CA SER A 14 -5.64 11.35 -1.12
C SER A 14 -6.70 11.47 -2.21
N LYS A 15 -7.94 11.05 -1.92
CA LYS A 15 -9.09 11.19 -2.84
C LYS A 15 -9.51 12.64 -3.12
N PHE A 16 -9.05 13.61 -2.32
CA PHE A 16 -9.41 15.03 -2.47
C PHE A 16 -8.22 15.86 -2.94
N PRO A 17 -8.41 16.80 -3.89
CA PRO A 17 -7.34 17.65 -4.39
C PRO A 17 -6.94 18.69 -3.34
N ILE A 18 -5.67 18.71 -2.96
CA ILE A 18 -5.14 19.66 -1.99
C ILE A 18 -4.77 20.95 -2.75
N LYS A 19 -5.35 22.08 -2.35
CA LYS A 19 -4.98 23.40 -2.87
C LYS A 19 -3.79 23.93 -2.10
N GLN A 20 -2.62 23.97 -2.73
CA GLN A 20 -1.44 24.61 -2.15
C GLN A 20 -1.32 26.05 -2.63
N THR A 21 -1.43 26.99 -1.68
CA THR A 21 -1.14 28.41 -1.90
C THR A 21 0.33 28.67 -1.59
N LEU A 22 1.20 28.62 -2.60
CA LEU A 22 2.62 28.93 -2.44
C LEU A 22 2.83 30.44 -2.65
N LYS A 23 3.31 31.15 -1.62
CA LYS A 23 3.81 32.52 -1.76
C LYS A 23 5.32 32.49 -2.05
N GLY A 24 5.73 32.93 -3.25
CA GLY A 24 7.15 33.10 -3.65
C GLY A 24 7.59 32.28 -4.88
N ARG A 25 8.72 32.66 -5.50
CA ARG A 25 9.36 31.93 -6.63
C ARG A 25 10.14 30.73 -6.07
N ALA A 26 9.69 29.50 -6.39
CA ALA A 26 10.37 28.23 -6.15
C ALA A 26 10.52 27.75 -4.68
N GLN A 27 9.45 27.17 -4.13
CA GLN A 27 9.47 26.38 -2.88
C GLN A 27 9.03 24.92 -3.11
N ASN A 28 9.32 24.34 -4.28
CA ASN A 28 8.92 22.96 -4.61
C ASN A 28 9.50 21.92 -3.64
N TRP A 29 10.57 22.25 -2.92
CA TRP A 29 11.17 21.42 -1.87
C TRP A 29 10.39 21.45 -0.54
N LYS A 30 9.52 22.45 -0.29
CA LYS A 30 8.69 22.54 0.92
C LYS A 30 7.47 21.62 0.89
N SER A 31 7.13 21.11 -0.29
CA SER A 31 6.07 20.11 -0.44
C SER A 31 6.65 18.88 -1.15
N PRO A 32 7.40 18.03 -0.43
CA PRO A 32 7.87 16.78 -1.01
C PRO A 32 6.66 15.98 -1.50
N VAL A 33 6.72 15.53 -2.76
CA VAL A 33 5.72 14.59 -3.33
C VAL A 33 5.68 13.29 -2.52
N TYR A 34 6.78 12.97 -1.84
CA TYR A 34 6.91 11.89 -0.88
C TYR A 34 7.58 12.42 0.39
N VAL A 35 6.81 12.58 1.46
CA VAL A 35 7.36 12.68 2.81
C VAL A 35 7.38 11.24 3.32
N ALA A 36 8.53 10.58 3.28
CA ALA A 36 8.71 9.35 4.06
C ALA A 36 8.28 9.66 5.50
N PRO A 37 7.61 8.74 6.24
CA PRO A 37 7.21 9.00 7.62
C PRO A 37 8.44 9.45 8.41
N HIS A 38 8.56 10.76 8.61
CA HIS A 38 9.78 11.36 9.12
C HIS A 38 9.72 11.22 10.63
N VAL A 39 10.53 10.31 11.15
CA VAL A 39 10.73 10.20 12.58
C VAL A 39 11.74 11.28 12.94
N ASN A 40 11.29 12.27 13.71
CA ASN A 40 12.19 13.29 14.22
C ASN A 40 13.26 12.60 15.08
N PRO A 41 14.56 12.76 14.79
CA PRO A 41 15.63 12.13 15.56
C PRO A 41 15.56 12.45 17.06
N LEU A 42 15.05 13.63 17.43
CA LEU A 42 14.87 14.07 18.81
C LEU A 42 13.71 13.36 19.53
N GLN A 43 12.92 12.56 18.81
CA GLN A 43 11.82 11.75 19.36
C GLN A 43 12.18 10.25 19.37
N VAL A 44 13.45 9.92 19.15
CA VAL A 44 13.94 8.55 19.09
C VAL A 44 14.92 8.31 20.21
N GLY A 45 14.57 7.35 21.09
CA GLY A 45 15.42 6.91 22.16
C GLY A 45 15.17 7.63 23.48
N PRO A 46 15.90 7.23 24.53
CA PRO A 46 15.75 7.80 25.85
C PRO A 46 16.45 9.16 25.96
N ASP A 47 15.73 10.17 26.43
CA ASP A 47 16.26 11.53 26.67
C ASP A 47 17.23 11.58 27.86
N TYR A 48 17.12 10.63 28.80
CA TYR A 48 17.96 10.54 29.99
C TYR A 48 18.28 9.07 30.33
N ALA A 49 19.33 8.88 31.11
CA ALA A 49 19.77 7.57 31.58
C ALA A 49 20.02 7.60 33.09
N PHE A 50 19.88 6.44 33.74
CA PHE A 50 20.24 6.29 35.15
C PHE A 50 21.75 6.33 35.32
N GLN A 51 22.23 6.97 36.40
CA GLN A 51 23.65 7.02 36.74
C GLN A 51 24.24 5.62 36.99
N ASP A 52 23.41 4.70 37.48
CA ASP A 52 23.75 3.30 37.73
C ASP A 52 23.93 2.48 36.44
N GLY A 53 23.74 3.09 35.26
CA GLY A 53 23.89 2.45 33.96
C GLY A 53 22.71 1.56 33.56
N THR A 54 21.62 1.56 34.33
CA THR A 54 20.41 0.83 33.99
C THR A 54 19.84 1.35 32.67
N LYS A 55 19.60 0.45 31.72
CA LYS A 55 19.10 0.82 30.39
C LYS A 55 17.64 1.23 30.49
N LEU A 56 17.36 2.47 30.11
CA LEU A 56 16.01 2.95 29.91
C LEU A 56 15.62 2.77 28.44
N HIS A 57 14.52 2.07 28.19
CA HIS A 57 14.09 1.76 26.82
C HIS A 57 13.34 2.93 26.16
N PHE A 58 12.63 3.71 26.97
CA PHE A 58 11.71 4.76 26.53
C PHE A 58 11.61 5.85 27.57
N THR A 59 11.48 7.10 27.12
CA THR A 59 11.26 8.26 27.99
C THR A 59 9.98 9.02 27.65
N SER A 60 9.54 8.96 26.39
CA SER A 60 8.36 9.66 25.90
C SER A 60 7.21 8.72 25.56
N LYS A 61 5.99 9.10 25.99
CA LYS A 61 4.75 8.41 25.59
C LYS A 61 4.57 8.40 24.07
N ILE A 62 4.98 9.48 23.38
CA ILE A 62 4.86 9.60 21.93
C ILE A 62 5.69 8.51 21.22
N GLU A 63 6.87 8.16 21.76
CA GLU A 63 7.68 7.08 21.19
C GLU A 63 7.01 5.72 21.38
N VAL A 64 6.41 5.48 22.55
CA VAL A 64 5.69 4.24 22.86
C VAL A 64 4.49 4.08 21.93
N ASP A 65 3.65 5.11 21.80
CA ASP A 65 2.47 5.11 20.94
C ASP A 65 2.88 4.89 19.47
N ARG A 66 3.92 5.57 18.99
CA ARG A 66 4.46 5.35 17.63
C ARG A 66 4.91 3.91 17.40
N LYS A 67 5.62 3.30 18.35
CA LYS A 67 6.05 1.89 18.21
C LYS A 67 4.86 0.94 18.25
N LYS A 68 3.84 1.24 19.07
CA LYS A 68 2.59 0.47 19.09
C LYS A 68 1.89 0.53 17.73
N ASP A 69 1.75 1.71 17.15
CA ASP A 69 1.15 1.90 15.83
C ASP A 69 1.90 1.13 14.74
N GLN A 70 3.24 1.11 14.80
CA GLN A 70 4.07 0.32 13.88
C GLN A 70 3.83 -1.19 14.01
N ILE A 71 3.65 -1.69 15.23
CA ILE A 71 3.35 -3.11 15.48
C ILE A 71 1.95 -3.45 14.94
N GLU A 72 0.96 -2.60 15.19
CA GLU A 72 -0.39 -2.79 14.68
C GLU A 72 -0.43 -2.76 13.16
N LEU A 73 0.27 -1.81 12.53
CA LEU A 73 0.43 -1.77 11.08
C LEU A 73 1.08 -3.06 10.56
N GLY A 74 2.17 -3.52 11.18
CA GLY A 74 2.82 -4.78 10.81
C GLY A 74 1.86 -5.97 10.86
N LYS A 75 1.04 -6.08 11.91
CA LYS A 75 0.02 -7.14 12.04
C LYS A 75 -1.02 -7.06 10.92
N THR A 76 -1.51 -5.85 10.60
CA THR A 76 -2.50 -5.68 9.52
C THR A 76 -1.93 -6.06 8.15
N ILE A 77 -0.68 -5.70 7.86
CA ILE A 77 0.00 -6.07 6.61
C ILE A 77 0.09 -7.60 6.49
N VAL A 78 0.58 -8.27 7.54
CA VAL A 78 0.71 -9.74 7.54
C VAL A 78 -0.65 -10.41 7.34
N LYS A 79 -1.69 -9.89 8.00
CA LYS A 79 -3.06 -10.38 7.82
C LYS A 79 -3.52 -10.27 6.36
N TYR A 80 -3.39 -9.09 5.74
CA TYR A 80 -3.81 -8.90 4.35
C TYR A 80 -3.01 -9.74 3.37
N LEU A 81 -1.71 -9.92 3.60
CA LEU A 81 -0.90 -10.79 2.76
C LEU A 81 -1.34 -12.26 2.85
N ALA A 82 -1.76 -12.71 4.04
CA ALA A 82 -2.33 -14.05 4.21
C ALA A 82 -3.66 -14.20 3.45
N GLU A 83 -4.56 -13.23 3.59
CA GLU A 83 -5.86 -13.22 2.87
C GLU A 83 -5.68 -13.21 1.34
N ILE A 84 -4.73 -12.42 0.82
CA ILE A 84 -4.40 -12.39 -0.61
C ILE A 84 -3.91 -13.75 -1.08
N LYS A 85 -3.00 -14.38 -0.32
CA LYS A 85 -2.46 -15.69 -0.66
C LYS A 85 -3.54 -16.78 -0.71
N GLU A 86 -4.51 -16.72 0.20
CA GLU A 86 -5.66 -17.63 0.20
C GLU A 86 -6.54 -17.41 -1.04
N MET A 87 -6.88 -16.16 -1.35
CA MET A 87 -7.64 -15.84 -2.58
C MET A 87 -6.92 -16.27 -3.85
N GLU A 88 -5.60 -16.08 -3.93
CA GLU A 88 -4.80 -16.54 -5.07
C GLU A 88 -4.88 -18.05 -5.24
N ALA A 89 -4.77 -18.81 -4.13
CA ALA A 89 -4.88 -20.26 -4.16
C ALA A 89 -6.28 -20.73 -4.63
N GLU A 90 -7.35 -20.08 -4.17
CA GLU A 90 -8.72 -20.37 -4.61
C GLU A 90 -8.95 -20.01 -6.08
N SER A 91 -8.46 -18.85 -6.52
CA SER A 91 -8.53 -18.42 -7.92
C SER A 91 -7.86 -19.43 -8.86
N VAL A 92 -6.69 -19.96 -8.49
CA VAL A 92 -6.02 -21.01 -9.25
C VAL A 92 -6.87 -22.28 -9.32
N LYS A 93 -7.49 -22.71 -8.21
CA LYS A 93 -8.39 -23.88 -8.19
C LYS A 93 -9.60 -23.68 -9.10
N LEU A 94 -10.27 -22.53 -8.99
CA LEU A 94 -11.45 -22.19 -9.79
C LEU A 94 -11.11 -22.13 -11.29
N ASN A 95 -9.96 -21.56 -11.66
CA ASN A 95 -9.54 -21.53 -13.06
C ASN A 95 -9.26 -22.94 -13.59
N LYS A 96 -8.62 -23.81 -12.82
CA LYS A 96 -8.42 -25.22 -13.20
C LYS A 96 -9.74 -25.95 -13.41
N GLU A 97 -10.70 -25.75 -12.51
CA GLU A 97 -12.02 -26.36 -12.62
C GLU A 97 -12.79 -25.86 -13.85
N LYS A 98 -12.76 -24.54 -14.12
CA LYS A 98 -13.34 -23.96 -15.33
C LYS A 98 -12.74 -24.54 -16.60
N MET A 99 -11.41 -24.70 -16.66
CA MET A 99 -10.74 -25.31 -17.81
C MET A 99 -11.17 -26.76 -18.00
N ARG A 100 -11.21 -27.55 -16.92
CA ARG A 100 -11.68 -28.95 -16.97
C ARG A 100 -13.12 -29.05 -17.47
N LEU A 101 -14.03 -28.22 -16.96
CA LEU A 101 -15.42 -28.19 -17.40
C LEU A 101 -15.56 -27.76 -18.86
N ALA A 102 -14.73 -26.80 -19.31
CA ALA A 102 -14.71 -26.38 -20.70
C ALA A 102 -14.20 -27.51 -21.63
N GLU A 103 -13.20 -28.27 -21.21
CA GLU A 103 -12.70 -29.45 -21.91
C GLU A 103 -13.76 -30.56 -21.99
N GLU A 104 -14.40 -30.89 -20.86
CA GLU A 104 -15.52 -31.84 -20.80
C GLU A 104 -16.65 -31.40 -21.74
N HIS A 105 -17.07 -30.13 -21.65
CA HIS A 105 -18.09 -29.58 -22.53
C HIS A 105 -17.66 -29.68 -24.01
N SER A 106 -16.43 -29.32 -24.34
CA SER A 106 -15.90 -29.42 -25.71
C SER A 106 -15.89 -30.87 -26.22
N GLN A 107 -15.61 -31.85 -25.36
CA GLN A 107 -15.62 -33.27 -25.72
C GLN A 107 -17.04 -33.77 -26.03
N TRP A 108 -18.04 -33.33 -25.28
CA TRP A 108 -19.44 -33.71 -25.49
C TRP A 108 -20.15 -32.87 -26.56
N THR A 109 -19.61 -31.72 -26.95
CA THR A 109 -20.21 -30.86 -27.97
C THR A 109 -20.08 -31.50 -29.35
N PRO A 110 -21.18 -31.75 -30.07
CA PRO A 110 -21.10 -32.30 -31.42
C PRO A 110 -20.31 -31.39 -32.36
N ILE A 111 -19.46 -31.99 -33.20
CA ILE A 111 -18.70 -31.26 -34.21
C ILE A 111 -19.65 -30.77 -35.32
N ALA A 112 -19.57 -29.49 -35.67
CA ALA A 112 -20.35 -28.92 -36.75
C ALA A 112 -19.90 -29.50 -38.11
N LYS A 113 -20.76 -30.29 -38.75
CA LYS A 113 -20.52 -30.86 -40.09
C LYS A 113 -20.72 -29.76 -41.14
N GLY A 114 -19.70 -28.95 -41.39
CA GLY A 114 -19.84 -27.75 -42.23
C GLY A 114 -18.75 -27.49 -43.27
N ARG A 115 -17.51 -27.94 -43.06
CA ARG A 115 -16.38 -27.68 -44.00
C ARG A 115 -15.25 -28.71 -43.90
N ASP A 116 -15.61 -30.00 -43.94
CA ASP A 116 -14.59 -30.98 -44.30
C ASP A 116 -14.44 -30.89 -45.83
N GLU A 117 -13.40 -30.21 -46.31
CA GLU A 117 -13.05 -30.19 -47.73
C GLU A 117 -12.67 -31.62 -48.12
N ILE A 118 -13.58 -32.29 -48.83
CA ILE A 118 -13.36 -33.59 -49.43
C ILE A 118 -12.42 -33.38 -50.62
N TYR A 119 -11.12 -33.64 -50.45
CA TYR A 119 -10.17 -33.85 -51.55
C TYR A 119 -9.89 -35.34 -51.74
#